data_AF-A0A7G2M3I4-F1
#
_entry.id   AF-A0A7G2M3I4-F1
#
_cell.length_a   1.000
_cell.length_b   1.000
_cell.length_c   1.000
_cell.angle_alpha   90.00
_cell.angle_beta   90.00
_cell.angle_gamma   90.00
#
_symmetry.space_group_name_H-M   'P 1'
#
loop_
_entity.id
_entity.type
_entity.pdbx_description
1 polymer ?
#
loop_
_entity_poly.entity_id
_entity_poly.type
_entity_poly.pdbx_seq_one_letter_code
_entity_poly.pdbx_strand_id
1 'polypeptide(L)'
;KLPAGEIVLIDCATMWLSNHLMEGSDLDAAQATLFAALRDCAAHWVIVSNEVGQGIVPDNAMARQFREAQGRLNIALAAEAETVVQVVVGLPQLLKGEMP
;
A
#
# COMPACT_ATOMS: atom_id res chain seq x y z
N LYS A 1 3.40 -19.17 -4.91
CA LYS A 1 4.17 -18.10 -5.58
C LYS A 1 3.77 -18.11 -7.04
N LEU A 2 3.44 -16.97 -7.61
CA LEU A 2 3.08 -16.87 -9.01
C LEU A 2 4.37 -16.89 -9.86
N PRO A 3 4.39 -17.59 -11.00
CA PRO A 3 5.56 -17.68 -11.86
C PRO A 3 5.87 -16.35 -12.57
N ALA A 4 7.09 -16.23 -13.10
CA ALA A 4 7.46 -15.11 -13.96
C ALA A 4 6.56 -15.04 -15.20
N GLY A 5 6.21 -13.83 -15.62
CA GLY A 5 5.31 -13.56 -16.75
C GLY A 5 3.83 -13.47 -16.39
N GLU A 6 3.45 -13.80 -15.15
CA GLU A 6 2.11 -13.50 -14.62
C GLU A 6 2.06 -12.13 -13.94
N ILE A 7 0.85 -11.62 -13.74
CA ILE A 7 0.57 -10.35 -13.05
C ILE A 7 -0.36 -10.62 -11.88
N VAL A 8 -0.05 -10.03 -10.71
CA VAL A 8 -0.92 -10.04 -9.54
C VAL A 8 -1.36 -8.62 -9.20
N LEU A 9 -2.67 -8.46 -8.98
CA LEU A 9 -3.26 -7.24 -8.47
C LEU A 9 -3.66 -7.46 -7.00
N ILE A 10 -3.16 -6.62 -6.11
CA ILE A 10 -3.53 -6.58 -4.70
C ILE A 10 -4.38 -5.32 -4.47
N ASP A 11 -5.67 -5.51 -4.25
CA ASP A 11 -6.64 -4.43 -4.04
C ASP A 11 -7.41 -4.67 -2.71
N CYS A 12 -7.17 -3.91 -1.63
CA CYS A 12 -6.18 -2.84 -1.47
C CYS A 12 -5.36 -2.97 -0.19
N ALA A 13 -4.17 -2.35 -0.21
CA ALA A 13 -3.30 -2.23 0.96
C ALA A 13 -3.98 -1.52 2.15
N THR A 14 -4.93 -0.63 1.86
CA THR A 14 -5.75 0.08 2.86
C THR A 14 -6.62 -0.87 3.67
N MET A 15 -7.27 -1.82 3.01
CA MET A 15 -8.10 -2.83 3.68
C MET A 15 -7.23 -3.82 4.45
N TRP A 16 -6.10 -4.22 3.87
CA TRP A 16 -5.11 -5.06 4.56
C TRP A 16 -4.65 -4.43 5.89
N LEU A 17 -4.29 -3.14 5.87
CA LEU A 17 -3.89 -2.42 7.08
C LEU A 17 -5.03 -2.30 8.10
N SER A 18 -6.24 -2.01 7.64
CA SER A 18 -7.42 -1.89 8.50
C SER A 18 -7.67 -3.18 9.29
N ASN A 19 -7.60 -4.32 8.61
CA ASN A 19 -7.79 -5.63 9.23
C ASN A 19 -6.75 -5.89 10.33
N HIS A 20 -5.47 -5.64 10.04
CA HIS A 20 -4.41 -5.83 11.03
C HIS A 20 -4.55 -4.90 12.25
N LEU A 21 -4.96 -3.64 12.05
CA LEU A 21 -5.25 -2.72 13.15
C LEU A 21 -6.43 -3.18 14.00
N MET A 22 -7.49 -3.68 13.38
CA MET A 22 -8.66 -4.22 14.09
C MET A 22 -8.34 -5.48 14.89
N GLU A 23 -7.46 -6.33 14.35
CA GLU A 23 -6.98 -7.54 15.02
C GLU A 23 -5.93 -7.27 16.10
N GLY A 24 -5.41 -6.04 16.19
CA GLY A 24 -4.32 -5.70 17.11
C GLY A 24 -3.00 -6.40 16.77
N SER A 25 -2.79 -6.67 15.47
CA SER A 25 -1.58 -7.32 14.97
C SER A 25 -0.33 -6.46 15.19
N ASP A 26 0.83 -7.12 15.27
CA ASP A 26 2.12 -6.45 15.12
C ASP A 26 2.28 -5.99 13.66
N LEU A 27 2.10 -4.69 13.44
CA LEU A 27 2.16 -4.10 12.10
C LEU A 27 3.56 -4.16 11.49
N ASP A 28 4.62 -4.06 12.29
CA ASP A 28 5.98 -4.08 11.78
C ASP A 28 6.32 -5.49 11.28
N ALA A 29 5.92 -6.53 12.03
CA ALA A 29 6.06 -7.92 11.61
C ALA A 29 5.20 -8.25 10.36
N ALA A 30 3.96 -7.75 10.32
CA ALA A 30 3.06 -7.95 9.18
C ALA A 30 3.60 -7.28 7.91
N GLN A 31 4.09 -6.04 8.02
CA GLN A 31 4.72 -5.32 6.91
C GLN A 31 6.00 -6.02 6.45
N ALA A 32 6.87 -6.45 7.37
CA ALA A 32 8.07 -7.19 7.02
C ALA A 32 7.76 -8.47 6.23
N THR A 33 6.70 -9.19 6.63
CA THR A 33 6.23 -10.39 5.93
C THR A 33 5.72 -10.05 4.52
N LEU A 34 4.91 -9.00 4.37
CA LEU A 34 4.42 -8.54 3.08
C LEU A 34 5.58 -8.19 2.14
N PHE A 35 6.53 -7.37 2.60
CA PHE A 35 7.66 -6.93 1.77
C PHE A 35 8.61 -8.08 1.43
N ALA A 36 8.83 -9.03 2.33
CA ALA A 36 9.58 -10.25 2.01
C ALA A 36 8.89 -11.04 0.90
N ALA A 37 7.56 -11.19 0.95
CA ALA A 37 6.80 -11.89 -0.08
C ALA A 37 6.82 -11.16 -1.43
N LEU A 38 6.75 -9.82 -1.45
CA LEU A 38 6.82 -9.02 -2.68
C LEU A 38 8.20 -9.14 -3.35
N ARG A 39 9.29 -9.07 -2.57
CA ARG A 39 10.66 -9.19 -3.08
C ARG A 39 10.98 -10.59 -3.63
N ASP A 40 10.33 -11.61 -3.09
CA ASP A 40 10.48 -13.02 -3.48
C ASP A 40 9.43 -13.45 -4.54
N CYS A 41 8.57 -12.53 -4.99
CA CYS A 41 7.58 -12.79 -6.03
C CYS A 41 8.20 -12.59 -7.42
N ALA A 42 8.19 -13.65 -8.24
CA ALA A 42 8.68 -13.58 -9.62
C ALA A 42 7.68 -12.95 -10.60
N ALA A 43 6.40 -12.86 -10.22
CA ALA A 43 5.36 -12.21 -11.01
C ALA A 43 5.40 -10.68 -10.84
N HIS A 44 4.92 -9.96 -11.85
CA HIS A 44 4.76 -8.51 -11.75
C HIS A 44 3.59 -8.20 -10.81
N TRP A 45 3.83 -7.39 -9.78
CA TRP A 45 2.81 -7.05 -8.80
C TRP A 45 2.36 -5.60 -8.95
N VAL A 46 1.06 -5.39 -8.81
CA VAL A 46 0.42 -4.08 -8.74
C VAL A 46 -0.33 -4.02 -7.41
N ILE A 47 -0.05 -3.00 -6.60
CA ILE A 47 -0.73 -2.79 -5.33
C ILE A 47 -1.54 -1.51 -5.42
N VAL A 48 -2.85 -1.64 -5.19
CA VAL A 48 -3.75 -0.49 -5.04
C VAL A 48 -3.76 -0.09 -3.57
N SER A 49 -3.62 1.20 -3.33
CA SER A 49 -3.72 1.80 -2.00
C SER A 49 -4.48 3.12 -2.09
N ASN A 50 -4.92 3.65 -0.95
CA ASN A 50 -5.63 4.92 -0.88
C ASN A 50 -4.76 6.01 -0.23
N GLU A 51 -4.91 7.22 -0.73
CA GLU A 51 -4.49 8.44 -0.02
C GLU A 51 -5.64 8.83 0.94
N VAL A 52 -5.31 8.99 2.23
CA VAL A 52 -6.26 9.38 3.29
C VAL A 52 -5.76 10.58 4.11
N GLY A 53 -4.61 11.14 3.73
CA GLY A 53 -3.89 12.21 4.41
C GLY A 53 -4.29 13.61 3.95
N GLN A 54 -4.93 13.77 2.80
CA GLN A 54 -5.34 15.06 2.24
C GLN A 54 -6.60 15.67 2.87
N GLY A 55 -7.21 14.99 3.85
CA GLY A 55 -8.35 15.49 4.61
C GLY A 55 -7.97 16.23 5.90
N ILE A 56 -8.98 16.56 6.70
CA ILE A 56 -8.81 17.07 8.06
C ILE A 56 -8.27 15.99 9.02
N VAL A 57 -7.68 16.41 10.14
CA VAL A 57 -7.31 15.48 11.22
C VAL A 57 -8.59 14.97 11.91
N PRO A 58 -8.80 13.65 12.01
CA PRO A 58 -9.97 13.11 12.69
C PRO A 58 -9.97 13.37 14.21
N ASP A 59 -11.15 13.57 14.80
CA ASP A 59 -11.32 13.66 16.26
C ASP A 59 -11.15 12.29 16.95
N ASN A 60 -11.44 11.20 16.25
CA ASN A 60 -11.28 9.84 16.75
C ASN A 60 -9.80 9.41 16.76
N ALA A 61 -9.29 9.00 17.93
CA ALA A 61 -7.92 8.54 18.10
C ALA A 61 -7.55 7.34 17.20
N MET A 62 -8.46 6.37 17.05
CA MET A 62 -8.27 5.23 16.17
C MET A 62 -8.18 5.67 14.69
N ALA A 63 -9.01 6.62 14.28
CA ALA A 63 -8.97 7.16 12.92
C ALA A 63 -7.67 7.93 12.65
N ARG A 64 -7.13 8.67 13.64
CA ARG A 64 -5.80 9.30 13.53
C ARG A 64 -4.70 8.26 13.41
N GLN A 65 -4.71 7.23 14.25
CA GLN A 65 -3.73 6.14 14.19
C GLN A 65 -3.76 5.44 12.83
N PHE A 66 -4.96 5.15 12.31
CA PHE A 66 -5.14 4.58 10.99
C PHE A 66 -4.57 5.48 9.89
N ARG A 67 -4.92 6.77 9.88
CA ARG A 67 -4.42 7.75 8.90
C ARG A 67 -2.88 7.79 8.88
N GLU A 68 -2.26 7.83 10.05
CA GLU A 68 -0.80 7.85 10.20
C GLU A 68 -0.14 6.54 9.74
N ALA A 69 -0.72 5.39 10.10
CA ALA A 69 -0.25 4.09 9.67
C ALA A 69 -0.38 3.91 8.15
N GLN A 70 -1.50 4.37 7.56
CA GLN A 70 -1.75 4.32 6.12
C GLN A 70 -0.72 5.17 5.34
N GLY A 71 -0.43 6.38 5.83
CA GLY A 71 0.62 7.23 5.26
C GLY A 71 1.99 6.55 5.28
N ARG A 72 2.38 5.94 6.42
CA ARG A 72 3.63 5.18 6.55
C ARG A 72 3.68 3.97 5.61
N LEU A 73 2.59 3.22 5.49
CA LEU A 73 2.51 2.09 4.57
C LEU A 73 2.65 2.54 3.11
N ASN A 74 2.00 3.64 2.71
CA ASN A 74 2.14 4.21 1.36
C ASN A 74 3.58 4.63 1.06
N ILE A 75 4.27 5.25 2.02
CA ILE A 75 5.69 5.61 1.88
C ILE A 75 6.56 4.36 1.68
N ALA A 76 6.33 3.33 2.49
CA ALA A 76 7.08 2.07 2.40
C ALA A 76 6.83 1.35 1.06
N LEU A 77 5.57 1.27 0.61
CA LEU A 77 5.20 0.71 -0.69
C LEU A 77 5.85 1.50 -1.85
N ALA A 78 5.81 2.83 -1.79
CA ALA A 78 6.43 3.69 -2.81
C ALA A 78 7.96 3.56 -2.86
N ALA A 79 8.60 3.23 -1.74
CA ALA A 79 10.03 2.97 -1.69
C ALA A 79 10.40 1.69 -2.46
N GLU A 80 9.62 0.61 -2.27
CA GLU A 80 9.83 -0.69 -2.94
C GLU A 80 9.38 -0.71 -4.40
N ALA A 81 8.34 0.04 -4.76
CA ALA A 81 7.77 0.04 -6.09
C ALA A 81 8.67 0.71 -7.13
N GLU A 82 8.80 0.13 -8.32
CA GLU A 82 9.50 0.74 -9.46
C GLU A 82 8.72 1.93 -10.00
N THR A 83 7.39 1.80 -10.11
CA THR A 83 6.47 2.82 -10.59
C THR A 83 5.42 3.14 -9.53
N VAL A 84 5.15 4.44 -9.33
CA VAL A 84 4.09 4.93 -8.43
C VAL A 84 3.21 5.90 -9.18
N VAL A 85 1.91 5.61 -9.23
CA VAL A 85 0.90 6.43 -9.90
C VAL A 85 -0.17 6.86 -8.90
N GLN A 86 -0.41 8.16 -8.82
CA GLN A 86 -1.59 8.70 -8.14
C GLN A 86 -2.70 8.86 -9.17
N VAL A 87 -3.89 8.35 -8.89
CA VAL A 87 -5.06 8.49 -9.78
C VAL A 87 -6.08 9.41 -9.12
N VAL A 88 -6.40 10.51 -9.78
CA VAL A 88 -7.40 11.49 -9.32
C VAL A 88 -8.45 11.64 -10.41
N VAL A 89 -9.73 11.40 -10.08
CA VAL A 89 -10.85 11.42 -11.06
C VAL A 89 -10.57 10.64 -12.35
N GLY A 90 -9.91 9.48 -12.23
CA GLY A 90 -9.56 8.61 -13.36
C GLY A 90 -8.35 9.08 -14.18
N LEU A 91 -7.71 10.19 -13.79
CA LEU A 91 -6.52 10.73 -14.45
C LEU A 91 -5.26 10.28 -13.70
N PRO A 92 -4.33 9.58 -14.37
CA PRO A 92 -3.09 9.15 -13.74
C PRO A 92 -2.07 10.30 -13.69
N GLN A 93 -1.42 10.43 -12.54
CA GLN A 93 -0.26 11.28 -12.31
C GLN A 93 0.90 10.39 -11.86
N LEU A 94 1.93 10.31 -12.69
CA LEU A 94 3.15 9.58 -12.38
C LEU A 94 3.93 10.32 -11.29
N LEU A 95 4.22 9.65 -10.17
CA LEU A 95 5.01 10.18 -9.06
C LEU A 95 6.44 9.63 -9.04
N LYS A 96 6.64 8.39 -9.52
CA LYS A 96 7.94 7.68 -9.60
C LYS A 96 7.92 6.71 -10.77
N GLY A 97 9.07 6.52 -11.44
CA GLY A 97 9.26 5.50 -12.47
C GLY A 97 8.79 5.97 -13.84
N GLU A 98 8.28 5.03 -14.63
CA GLU A 98 7.71 5.25 -15.96
C GLU A 98 6.29 4.68 -16.02
N MET A 99 5.41 5.28 -16.80
CA MET A 99 4.07 4.73 -17.03
C MET A 99 4.22 3.44 -17.88
N PRO A 100 3.57 2.33 -17.47
CA PRO A 100 3.56 1.10 -18.26
C PRO A 100 2.78 1.25 -19.58
#